data_AF-G3HTU5-F1
#
_entry.id   AF-G3HTU5-F1
#
_cell.length_a   1.000
_cell.length_b   1.000
_cell.length_c   1.000
_cell.angle_alpha   90.00
_cell.angle_beta   90.00
_cell.angle_gamma   90.00
#
_symmetry.space_group_name_H-M   'P 1'
#
loop_
_entity.id
_entity.type
_entity.pdbx_description
1 polymer ?
#
loop_
_entity_poly.entity_id
_entity_poly.type
_entity_poly.pdbx_seq_one_letter_code
_entity_poly.pdbx_strand_id
1 'polypeptide(L)'
;MVGFKEDHYLLRENLMASDHLDTPMLRSGNLKGRDTVRWKITNNVQRPGFATHAASTSPTELVPYGLSLRLARLCTENLLKPGTRECDQLRQEVEENLNEVYRQVNGAHKLQQTKFR
;
A
#
# COMPACT_ATOMS: atom_id res chain seq x y z
N MET A 1 13.00 11.45 28.44
CA MET A 1 12.70 11.35 27.01
C MET A 1 12.47 9.87 26.69
N VAL A 2 11.33 9.54 26.07
CA VAL A 2 11.04 8.20 25.57
C VAL A 2 11.28 8.25 24.07
N GLY A 3 12.13 7.37 23.55
CA GLY A 3 12.55 7.43 22.15
C GLY A 3 12.74 6.05 21.55
N PHE A 4 12.84 6.02 20.22
CA PHE A 4 13.20 4.85 19.44
C PHE A 4 14.63 5.03 18.93
N LYS A 5 15.43 3.96 18.90
CA LYS A 5 16.72 3.95 18.20
C LYS A 5 16.51 3.25 16.88
N GLU A 6 16.46 4.03 15.81
CA GLU A 6 16.03 3.62 14.46
C GLU A 6 17.01 2.62 13.82
N ASP A 7 18.26 2.64 14.27
CA ASP A 7 19.42 2.05 13.62
C ASP A 7 19.50 0.50 13.71
N HIS A 8 18.58 -0.14 14.44
CA HIS A 8 18.63 -1.60 14.69
C HIS A 8 17.42 -2.37 14.14
N TYR A 9 16.44 -1.70 13.51
CA TYR A 9 15.22 -2.34 12.98
C TYR A 9 15.18 -2.38 11.45
N LEU A 10 16.34 -2.33 10.81
CA LEU A 10 16.46 -2.62 9.38
C LEU A 10 15.82 -3.99 9.11
N LEU A 11 14.82 -3.99 8.20
CA LEU A 11 14.04 -5.16 7.80
C LEU A 11 14.95 -6.35 7.51
N ARG A 12 15.07 -7.27 8.47
CA ARG A 12 15.81 -8.52 8.29
C ARG A 12 14.81 -9.61 7.94
N GLU A 13 14.99 -10.19 6.76
CA GLU A 13 14.18 -11.27 6.18
C GLU A 13 13.85 -12.40 7.20
N ASN A 14 14.79 -12.74 8.09
CA ASN A 14 14.58 -13.78 9.11
C ASN A 14 13.59 -13.42 10.24
N LEU A 15 13.21 -12.15 10.43
CA LEU A 15 12.14 -11.75 11.37
C LEU A 15 10.73 -11.82 10.74
N MET A 16 10.62 -12.07 9.43
CA MET A 16 9.37 -12.07 8.67
C MET A 16 8.50 -13.31 8.85
N ALA A 17 8.92 -14.27 9.68
CA ALA A 17 8.08 -15.42 10.04
C ALA A 17 6.92 -15.06 11.00
N SER A 18 6.98 -13.88 11.64
CA SER A 18 5.95 -13.38 12.56
C SER A 18 5.25 -12.13 12.02
N ASP A 19 3.96 -11.98 12.31
CA ASP A 19 3.13 -10.81 11.98
C ASP A 19 3.41 -9.60 12.87
N HIS A 20 4.40 -9.74 13.74
CA HIS A 20 4.64 -8.84 14.84
C HIS A 20 6.11 -8.45 14.90
N LEU A 21 6.38 -7.16 14.99
CA LEU A 21 7.71 -6.62 15.27
C LEU A 21 7.69 -6.03 16.68
N ASP A 22 8.51 -6.57 17.58
CA ASP A 22 8.64 -6.04 18.94
C ASP A 22 9.84 -5.08 19.00
N THR A 23 9.61 -3.78 19.21
CA THR A 23 10.67 -2.76 19.34
C THR A 23 10.83 -2.35 20.82
N PRO A 24 12.01 -2.52 21.45
CA PRO A 24 12.26 -1.94 22.78
C PRO A 24 12.09 -0.42 22.79
N MET A 25 11.35 0.05 23.78
CA MET A 25 11.13 1.46 24.05
C MET A 25 12.27 1.98 24.94
N LEU A 26 13.08 2.91 24.43
CA LEU A 26 14.18 3.47 25.20
C LEU A 26 13.66 4.59 26.10
N ARG A 27 13.87 4.46 27.41
CA ARG A 27 13.63 5.53 28.38
C ARG A 27 14.97 6.05 28.89
N SER A 28 15.14 7.36 28.95
CA SER A 28 16.27 7.97 29.66
C SER A 28 16.05 7.85 31.18
N GLY A 29 16.50 6.76 31.81
CA GLY A 29 16.39 6.56 33.27
C GLY A 29 16.74 5.14 33.72
N ASN A 30 17.12 4.97 35.00
CA ASN A 30 17.70 3.73 35.55
C ASN A 30 16.64 2.65 35.93
N LEU A 31 15.55 2.53 35.16
CA LEU A 31 14.46 1.59 35.44
C LEU A 31 14.74 0.23 34.79
N LYS A 32 14.78 -0.82 35.62
CA LYS A 32 15.01 -2.22 35.21
C LYS A 32 13.73 -2.82 34.62
N GLY A 33 13.41 -2.53 33.37
CA GLY A 33 12.28 -3.13 32.67
C GLY A 33 12.42 -3.04 31.15
N ARG A 34 12.28 -4.17 30.46
CA ARG A 34 12.28 -4.21 28.98
C ARG A 34 10.85 -3.94 28.49
N ASP A 35 10.48 -2.67 28.39
CA ASP A 35 9.24 -2.26 27.72
C ASP A 35 9.41 -2.49 26.21
N THR A 36 8.54 -3.29 25.58
CA THR A 36 8.52 -3.50 24.13
C THR A 36 7.20 -3.06 23.53
N VAL A 37 7.25 -2.32 22.43
CA VAL A 37 6.08 -2.01 21.60
C VAL A 37 5.95 -3.10 20.55
N ARG A 38 4.79 -3.76 20.50
CA ARG A 38 4.45 -4.76 19.49
C ARG A 38 3.73 -4.11 18.32
N TRP A 39 4.37 -4.07 17.17
CA TRP A 39 3.81 -3.58 15.92
C TRP A 39 3.20 -4.73 15.14
N LYS A 40 1.95 -4.61 14.70
CA LYS A 40 1.35 -5.58 13.77
C LYS A 40 1.71 -5.20 12.32
N ILE A 41 2.38 -6.11 11.63
CA ILE A 41 2.76 -5.95 10.23
C ILE A 41 1.57 -6.40 9.36
N THR A 42 0.94 -5.46 8.67
CA THR A 42 -0.26 -5.72 7.84
C THR A 42 0.04 -5.90 6.36
N ASN A 43 1.25 -5.56 5.90
CA ASN A 43 1.66 -5.61 4.49
C ASN A 43 3.08 -6.18 4.34
N ASN A 44 3.28 -7.42 4.76
CA ASN A 44 4.56 -8.10 4.61
C ASN A 44 4.60 -8.88 3.28
N VAL A 45 5.22 -8.28 2.27
CA VAL A 45 5.41 -8.90 0.94
C VAL A 45 6.30 -10.15 0.96
N GLN A 46 7.03 -10.40 2.06
CA GLN A 46 7.95 -11.54 2.22
C GLN A 46 7.38 -12.72 3.02
N ARG A 47 6.11 -12.66 3.45
CA ARG A 47 5.51 -13.68 4.33
C ARG A 47 5.27 -15.00 3.59
N PRO A 48 5.66 -16.18 4.11
CA PRO A 48 5.20 -17.47 3.61
C PRO A 48 3.69 -17.58 3.90
N GLY A 49 2.85 -17.39 2.89
CA GLY A 49 1.43 -17.05 3.06
C GLY A 49 0.95 -15.99 2.05
N PHE A 50 1.65 -14.85 2.02
CA PHE A 50 1.58 -13.90 0.89
C PHE A 50 2.36 -14.44 -0.31
N ALA A 51 3.46 -15.13 -0.03
CA ALA A 51 4.15 -15.93 -1.02
C ALA A 51 3.33 -17.14 -1.47
N THR A 52 2.25 -17.59 -0.81
CA THR A 52 1.36 -18.62 -1.38
C THR A 52 0.32 -18.05 -2.33
N HIS A 53 -0.03 -16.76 -2.21
CA HIS A 53 -0.70 -16.04 -3.30
C HIS A 53 0.29 -15.72 -4.45
N ALA A 54 1.58 -15.56 -4.14
CA ALA A 54 2.63 -15.37 -5.16
C ALA A 54 3.30 -16.67 -5.66
N ALA A 55 2.99 -17.84 -5.08
CA ALA A 55 3.55 -19.15 -5.47
C ALA A 55 2.48 -20.08 -6.07
N SER A 56 1.21 -19.71 -5.94
CA SER A 56 0.19 -20.08 -6.92
C SER A 56 0.13 -19.03 -8.03
N THR A 57 1.27 -18.55 -8.54
CA THR A 57 1.25 -17.82 -9.81
C THR A 57 0.93 -18.81 -10.91
N SER A 58 -0.34 -19.22 -10.98
CA SER A 58 -0.95 -19.42 -12.28
C SER A 58 -0.58 -18.16 -13.09
N PRO A 59 -0.07 -18.28 -14.32
CA PRO A 59 0.25 -17.12 -15.16
C PRO A 59 -0.98 -16.22 -15.45
N THR A 60 -2.14 -16.55 -14.86
CA THR A 60 -3.44 -15.88 -14.94
C THR A 60 -3.79 -15.08 -13.68
N GLU A 61 -3.07 -15.21 -12.55
CA GLU A 61 -3.43 -14.53 -11.30
C GLU A 61 -3.01 -13.05 -11.33
N LEU A 62 -4.00 -12.16 -11.23
CA LEU A 62 -3.80 -10.72 -11.32
C LEU A 62 -3.43 -10.14 -9.95
N VAL A 63 -2.27 -9.51 -9.87
CA VAL A 63 -1.84 -8.79 -8.66
C VAL A 63 -2.42 -7.37 -8.68
N PRO A 64 -3.23 -6.97 -7.69
CA PRO A 64 -3.77 -5.61 -7.64
C PRO A 64 -2.65 -4.60 -7.36
N TYR A 65 -2.51 -3.60 -8.22
CA TYR A 65 -1.55 -2.50 -8.07
C TYR A 65 -2.28 -1.18 -7.81
N GLY A 66 -2.03 -0.57 -6.65
CA GLY A 66 -2.61 0.71 -6.29
C GLY A 66 -1.85 1.88 -6.91
N LEU A 67 -2.49 2.62 -7.80
CA LEU A 67 -1.91 3.82 -8.44
C LEU A 67 -2.55 5.10 -7.85
N SER A 68 -1.74 6.12 -7.59
CA SER A 68 -2.21 7.45 -7.18
C SER A 68 -1.57 8.52 -8.07
N LEU A 69 -2.38 9.29 -8.76
CA LEU A 69 -1.97 10.33 -9.71
C LEU A 69 -2.64 11.66 -9.37
N ARG A 70 -2.02 12.76 -9.81
CA ARG A 70 -2.59 14.11 -9.71
C ARG A 70 -2.97 14.61 -11.10
N LEU A 71 -4.22 15.03 -11.26
CA LEU A 71 -4.71 15.64 -12.49
C LEU A 71 -4.32 17.12 -12.57
N ALA A 72 -3.96 17.60 -13.76
CA ALA A 72 -3.74 19.01 -14.06
C ALA A 72 -5.07 19.76 -14.29
N ARG A 73 -6.03 19.55 -13.40
CA ARG A 73 -7.39 20.10 -13.49
C ARG A 73 -7.78 20.71 -12.14
N LEU A 74 -8.57 21.78 -12.18
CA LEU A 74 -9.09 22.42 -10.98
C LEU A 74 -10.14 21.51 -10.33
N CYS A 75 -10.01 21.27 -9.03
CA CYS A 75 -10.98 20.46 -8.28
C CYS A 75 -12.22 21.30 -7.99
N THR A 76 -13.37 20.93 -8.57
CA THR A 76 -14.66 21.60 -8.37
C THR A 76 -15.51 20.84 -7.36
N GLU A 77 -16.50 21.51 -6.77
CA GLU A 77 -17.41 20.86 -5.80
C GLU A 77 -18.17 19.66 -6.36
N ASN A 78 -18.47 19.68 -7.66
CA ASN A 78 -19.13 18.57 -8.35
C ASN A 78 -18.22 17.34 -8.44
N LEU A 79 -16.90 17.51 -8.53
CA LEU A 79 -15.94 16.41 -8.58
C LEU A 79 -15.70 15.77 -7.20
N LEU A 80 -15.89 16.55 -6.13
CA LEU A 80 -15.81 16.06 -4.75
C LEU A 80 -17.03 15.20 -4.35
N LYS A 81 -18.18 15.40 -5.02
CA LYS A 81 -19.40 14.64 -4.76
C LYS A 81 -19.44 13.39 -5.64
N PRO A 82 -19.42 12.18 -5.08
CA PRO A 82 -19.55 10.96 -5.87
C PRO A 82 -20.96 10.89 -6.51
N GLY A 83 -21.03 10.43 -7.76
CA GLY A 83 -22.30 10.26 -8.50
C GLY A 83 -22.82 11.51 -9.21
N THR A 84 -22.04 12.59 -9.28
CA THR A 84 -22.33 13.66 -10.23
C THR A 84 -21.93 13.22 -11.64
N ARG A 85 -22.66 13.72 -12.65
CA ARG A 85 -22.34 13.46 -14.06
C ARG A 85 -20.91 13.84 -14.41
N GLU A 86 -20.41 14.95 -13.88
CA GLU A 86 -19.04 15.43 -14.10
C GLU A 86 -18.00 14.48 -13.50
N CYS A 87 -18.26 13.94 -12.30
CA CYS A 87 -17.39 12.95 -11.65
C CYS A 87 -17.34 11.64 -12.45
N ASP A 88 -18.48 11.18 -12.95
CA ASP A 88 -18.56 9.94 -13.74
C ASP A 88 -17.89 10.10 -15.11
N GLN A 89 -18.08 11.24 -15.78
CA GLN A 89 -17.40 11.56 -17.03
C GLN A 89 -15.89 11.64 -16.85
N LEU A 90 -15.41 12.32 -15.80
CA LEU A 90 -13.98 12.37 -15.50
C LEU A 90 -13.42 10.99 -15.17
N ARG A 91 -14.19 10.15 -14.46
CA ARG A 91 -13.79 8.76 -14.16
C ARG A 91 -13.55 7.99 -15.45
N GLN A 92 -14.51 8.05 -16.37
CA GLN A 92 -14.42 7.35 -17.64
C GLN A 92 -13.23 7.83 -18.46
N GLU A 93 -13.02 9.14 -18.58
CA GLU A 93 -11.89 9.73 -19.33
C GLU A 93 -10.53 9.28 -18.76
N VAL A 94 -10.38 9.30 -17.43
CA VAL A 94 -9.15 8.86 -16.76
C VAL A 94 -8.93 7.36 -16.95
N GLU A 95 -9.97 6.55 -16.82
CA GLU A 95 -9.87 5.10 -17.02
C GLU A 95 -9.54 4.74 -18.46
N GLU A 96 -10.17 5.39 -19.44
CA GLU A 96 -9.87 5.20 -20.86
C GLU A 96 -8.41 5.57 -21.17
N ASN A 97 -7.97 6.75 -20.74
CA ASN A 97 -6.61 7.22 -20.97
C ASN A 97 -5.56 6.29 -20.33
N LEU A 98 -5.75 5.90 -19.07
CA LEU A 98 -4.82 4.99 -18.41
C LEU A 98 -4.84 3.60 -19.06
N ASN A 99 -6.01 3.08 -19.44
CA ASN A 99 -6.09 1.81 -20.14
C ASN A 99 -5.38 1.83 -21.50
N GLU A 100 -5.37 2.96 -22.22
CA GLU A 100 -4.60 3.11 -23.45
C GLU A 100 -3.08 3.06 -23.19
N VAL A 101 -2.61 3.75 -22.16
CA VAL A 101 -1.20 3.73 -21.76
C VAL A 101 -0.78 2.32 -21.32
N TYR A 102 -1.57 1.70 -20.44
CA TYR A 102 -1.28 0.36 -19.93
C TYR A 102 -1.44 -0.74 -20.99
N ARG A 103 -2.16 -0.50 -22.08
CA ARG A 103 -2.21 -1.45 -23.21
C ARG A 103 -0.84 -1.74 -23.80
N GLN A 104 0.10 -0.80 -23.70
CA GLN A 104 1.47 -0.96 -24.18
C GLN A 104 2.32 -1.81 -23.22
N VAL A 105 1.85 -2.06 -22.00
CA VAL A 105 2.55 -2.82 -20.98
C VAL A 105 2.06 -4.27 -21.01
N ASN A 106 2.96 -5.18 -21.37
CA ASN A 106 2.64 -6.61 -21.40
C ASN A 106 2.22 -7.11 -20.01
N GLY A 107 1.08 -7.77 -19.92
CA GLY A 107 0.52 -8.30 -18.66
C GLY A 107 -0.31 -7.30 -17.86
N ALA A 108 -0.41 -6.03 -18.28
CA ALA A 108 -1.31 -5.08 -17.65
C ALA A 108 -2.78 -5.37 -18.00
N HIS A 109 -3.63 -5.26 -17.00
CA HIS A 109 -5.08 -5.49 -17.12
C HIS A 109 -5.84 -4.18 -16.93
N LYS A 110 -7.11 -4.17 -17.35
CA LYS A 110 -7.97 -2.98 -17.24
C LYS A 110 -8.08 -2.50 -15.79
N LEU A 111 -8.07 -1.18 -15.61
CA LEU A 111 -8.38 -0.54 -14.34
C LEU A 111 -9.78 -0.97 -13.85
N GLN A 112 -9.84 -1.34 -12.58
CA GLN A 112 -11.06 -1.85 -11.93
C GLN A 112 -11.77 -0.77 -11.11
N GLN A 113 -11.03 0.16 -10.50
CA GLN A 113 -11.61 1.15 -9.60
C GLN A 113 -10.80 2.45 -9.56
N THR A 114 -11.44 3.55 -9.93
CA THR A 114 -10.87 4.90 -9.84
C THR A 114 -11.63 5.74 -8.79
N LYS A 115 -10.88 6.36 -7.88
CA LYS A 115 -11.42 7.23 -6.82
C LYS A 115 -10.76 8.60 -6.88
N PHE A 116 -11.57 9.65 -6.89
CA PHE A 116 -11.12 11.03 -6.75
C PHE A 116 -11.06 11.40 -5.26
N ARG A 117 -10.06 12.20 -4.87
CA ARG A 117 -9.80 12.67 -3.50
C ARG A 117 -9.45 14.15 -3.52
#